data_AF-A0A0G1KKF9-F1
#
_entry.id   AF-A0A0G1KKF9-F1
#
_cell.length_a   1.000
_cell.length_b   1.000
_cell.length_c   1.000
_cell.angle_alpha   90.00
_cell.angle_beta   90.00
_cell.angle_gamma   90.00
#
_symmetry.space_group_name_H-M   'P 1'
#
loop_
_entity.id
_entity.type
_entity.pdbx_description
1 polymer ?
#
loop_
_entity_poly.entity_id
_entity_poly.type
_entity_poly.pdbx_seq_one_letter_code
_entity_poly.pdbx_strand_id
1 'polypeptide(L)'
;LPPNTWMGYDIMSPSGFDPLAVMTYVKAYREDLNGATGGSVSRYSELDGIDAAALGKYNVKYFLAIKRNEREELGGDKLTWKINQRDWTKVFETKSVAVLENTKYKERVRIVDEAGNDKNGTAEIVSYGNNRVVINFENIDGDRLLLADTYYPGWHAMLGGSELKIEDDIRPFRSVKLEKGTKGTVTFEYWPKSFEYGLKIAGVSLALWVVVFGFLARRQR
;
A
#
# COMPACT_ATOMS: atom_id res chain seq x y z
N LEU A 1 -6.76 19.24 -9.79
CA LEU A 1 -5.64 18.34 -9.43
C LEU A 1 -6.17 17.28 -8.48
N PRO A 2 -5.71 16.03 -8.62
CA PRO A 2 -6.22 14.92 -7.83
C PRO A 2 -5.94 15.11 -6.32
N PRO A 3 -6.76 14.52 -5.43
CA PRO A 3 -6.71 14.78 -3.98
C PRO A 3 -5.34 14.53 -3.34
N ASN A 4 -4.55 13.59 -3.87
CA ASN A 4 -3.23 13.24 -3.38
C ASN A 4 -2.10 14.16 -3.88
N THR A 5 -2.35 15.10 -4.79
CA THR A 5 -1.28 15.98 -5.34
C THR A 5 -0.68 16.92 -4.29
N TRP A 6 -1.49 17.33 -3.32
CA TRP A 6 -1.11 18.29 -2.27
C TRP A 6 -0.95 17.61 -0.92
N MET A 7 -0.87 16.28 -0.92
CA MET A 7 -0.76 15.49 0.30
C MET A 7 0.63 15.70 0.92
N GLY A 8 0.65 15.95 2.23
CA GLY A 8 1.90 16.04 2.97
C GLY A 8 2.69 14.73 2.92
N TYR A 9 4.00 14.83 3.07
CA TYR A 9 4.88 13.66 3.17
C TYR A 9 4.42 12.73 4.31
N ASP A 10 4.57 11.41 4.10
CA ASP A 10 4.11 10.33 4.99
C ASP A 10 2.59 10.24 5.26
N ILE A 11 1.76 11.07 4.62
CA ILE A 11 0.32 10.85 4.58
C ILE A 11 0.02 9.93 3.39
N MET A 12 -0.70 8.84 3.66
CA MET A 12 -1.04 7.82 2.67
C MET A 12 -2.55 7.79 2.45
N SER A 13 -2.97 7.59 1.20
CA SER A 13 -4.36 7.48 0.82
C SER A 13 -4.52 6.37 -0.21
N PRO A 14 -5.58 5.55 -0.12
CA PRO A 14 -5.88 4.59 -1.18
C PRO A 14 -6.46 5.27 -2.43
N SER A 15 -6.97 6.50 -2.30
CA SER A 15 -7.56 7.29 -3.38
C SER A 15 -6.62 8.39 -3.87
N GLY A 16 -6.78 8.76 -5.15
CA GLY A 16 -5.96 9.76 -5.81
C GLY A 16 -5.64 9.40 -7.25
N PHE A 17 -4.73 10.16 -7.83
CA PHE A 17 -4.15 9.86 -9.14
C PHE A 17 -2.76 9.27 -8.98
N ASP A 18 -2.50 8.19 -9.70
CA ASP A 18 -1.17 7.62 -9.80
C ASP A 18 -0.85 7.32 -11.28
N PRO A 19 0.14 8.01 -11.88
CA PRO A 19 0.53 7.74 -13.27
C PRO A 19 1.11 6.33 -13.46
N LEU A 20 1.60 5.70 -12.40
CA LEU A 20 2.16 4.36 -12.36
C LEU A 20 1.24 3.36 -11.65
N ALA A 21 -0.06 3.69 -11.55
CA ALA A 21 -1.05 2.85 -10.89
C ALA A 21 -0.99 1.39 -11.38
N VAL A 22 -0.80 0.46 -10.45
CA VAL A 22 -0.74 -0.96 -10.75
C VAL A 22 -2.14 -1.45 -11.10
N MET A 23 -2.28 -2.13 -12.25
CA MET A 23 -3.56 -2.65 -12.74
C MET A 23 -4.32 -3.46 -11.68
N THR A 24 -3.62 -4.33 -10.95
CA THR A 24 -4.20 -5.17 -9.90
C THR A 24 -4.77 -4.35 -8.76
N TYR A 25 -4.08 -3.27 -8.36
CA TYR A 25 -4.58 -2.34 -7.35
C TYR A 25 -5.83 -1.62 -7.82
N VAL A 26 -5.82 -1.07 -9.04
CA VAL A 26 -6.98 -0.34 -9.57
C VAL A 26 -8.21 -1.24 -9.69
N LYS A 27 -8.03 -2.49 -10.12
CA LYS A 27 -9.13 -3.47 -10.18
C LYS A 27 -9.67 -3.78 -8.78
N ALA A 28 -8.78 -4.12 -7.84
CA ALA A 28 -9.18 -4.42 -6.46
C ALA A 28 -9.86 -3.22 -5.79
N TYR A 29 -9.32 -2.00 -5.94
CA TYR A 29 -9.94 -0.77 -5.44
C TYR A 29 -11.38 -0.61 -5.95
N ARG A 30 -11.59 -0.82 -7.26
CA ARG A 30 -12.92 -0.67 -7.87
C ARG A 30 -13.90 -1.75 -7.40
N GLU A 31 -13.44 -2.99 -7.32
CA GLU A 31 -14.25 -4.12 -6.86
C GLU A 31 -14.58 -4.01 -5.36
N ASP A 32 -13.56 -3.77 -4.52
CA ASP A 32 -13.67 -3.81 -3.06
C ASP A 32 -14.27 -2.54 -2.46
N LEU A 33 -13.87 -1.36 -2.94
CA LEU A 33 -14.26 -0.08 -2.33
C LEU A 33 -15.45 0.58 -3.03
N ASN A 34 -15.56 0.40 -4.36
CA ASN A 34 -16.64 1.00 -5.15
C ASN A 34 -17.70 -0.02 -5.62
N GLY A 35 -17.51 -1.33 -5.39
CA GLY A 35 -18.46 -2.36 -5.81
C GLY A 35 -18.61 -2.52 -7.32
N ALA A 36 -17.65 -2.03 -8.11
CA ALA A 36 -17.72 -2.00 -9.56
C ALA A 36 -16.97 -3.20 -10.18
N THR A 37 -17.71 -4.13 -10.79
CA THR A 37 -17.20 -5.41 -11.34
C THR A 37 -16.92 -5.41 -12.85
N GLY A 38 -16.82 -4.23 -13.48
CA GLY A 38 -16.57 -4.11 -14.92
C GLY A 38 -16.22 -2.70 -15.39
N GLY A 39 -15.87 -2.54 -16.68
CA GLY A 39 -15.51 -1.25 -17.29
C GLY A 39 -14.02 -0.91 -17.25
N SER A 40 -13.64 0.16 -17.95
CA SER A 40 -12.24 0.58 -18.07
C SER A 40 -11.63 1.00 -16.73
N VAL A 41 -10.43 0.53 -16.47
CA VAL A 41 -9.63 1.02 -15.34
C VAL A 41 -9.10 2.43 -15.63
N SER A 42 -8.99 3.24 -14.59
CA SER A 42 -8.41 4.58 -14.67
C SER A 42 -7.19 4.68 -13.76
N ARG A 43 -6.30 5.63 -14.06
CA ARG A 43 -5.23 6.04 -13.14
C ARG A 43 -5.73 6.91 -11.99
N TYR A 44 -7.01 7.28 -12.04
CA TYR A 44 -7.72 7.96 -10.97
C TYR A 44 -8.56 6.95 -10.20
N SER A 45 -8.27 6.83 -8.91
CA SER A 45 -9.07 6.07 -7.94
C SER A 45 -9.79 7.07 -7.04
N GLU A 46 -11.08 7.28 -7.28
CA GLU A 46 -11.93 8.13 -6.46
C GLU A 46 -12.96 7.27 -5.72
N LEU A 47 -13.28 7.62 -4.47
CA LEU A 47 -14.22 6.87 -3.66
C LEU A 47 -15.66 7.22 -4.08
N ASP A 48 -16.41 6.22 -4.52
CA ASP A 48 -17.84 6.38 -4.81
C ASP A 48 -18.69 6.26 -3.53
N GLY A 49 -18.26 5.36 -2.63
CA GLY A 49 -18.85 5.07 -1.32
C GLY A 49 -17.84 5.18 -0.18
N ILE A 50 -18.36 5.29 1.06
CA ILE A 50 -17.57 5.46 2.29
C ILE A 50 -17.84 4.27 3.23
N ASP A 51 -17.65 3.06 2.71
CA ASP A 51 -17.78 1.83 3.49
C ASP A 51 -16.60 1.69 4.47
N ALA A 52 -16.90 1.78 5.76
CA ALA A 52 -15.90 1.71 6.83
C ALA A 52 -15.15 0.37 6.87
N ALA A 53 -15.84 -0.75 6.62
CA ALA A 53 -15.23 -2.08 6.68
C ALA A 53 -14.32 -2.32 5.48
N ALA A 54 -14.75 -1.91 4.28
CA ALA A 54 -13.95 -2.03 3.06
C ALA A 54 -12.69 -1.15 3.15
N LEU A 55 -12.85 0.13 3.51
CA LEU A 55 -11.72 1.06 3.73
C LEU A 55 -10.81 0.58 4.86
N GLY A 56 -11.39 -0.03 5.90
CA GLY A 56 -10.65 -0.60 7.02
C GLY A 56 -9.65 -1.67 6.57
N LYS A 57 -10.03 -2.57 5.65
CA LYS A 57 -9.14 -3.59 5.07
C LYS A 57 -7.94 -2.99 4.34
N TYR A 58 -8.11 -1.80 3.74
CA TYR A 58 -7.07 -1.01 3.07
C TYR A 58 -6.24 -0.15 4.05
N ASN A 59 -6.28 -0.46 5.34
CA ASN A 59 -5.55 0.26 6.39
C ASN A 59 -5.96 1.74 6.53
N VAL A 60 -7.19 2.10 6.17
CA VAL A 60 -7.69 3.48 6.32
C VAL A 60 -8.22 3.70 7.73
N LYS A 61 -7.41 4.35 8.56
CA LYS A 61 -7.78 4.71 9.93
C LYS A 61 -8.59 6.00 10.02
N TYR A 62 -8.24 6.99 9.22
CA TYR A 62 -8.87 8.32 9.26
C TYR A 62 -9.46 8.69 7.90
N PHE A 63 -10.62 9.34 7.91
CA PHE A 63 -11.27 9.91 6.75
C PHE A 63 -11.44 11.42 6.94
N LEU A 64 -10.91 12.19 6.01
CA LEU A 64 -11.03 13.65 5.98
C LEU A 64 -12.30 14.04 5.22
N ALA A 65 -13.34 14.43 5.95
CA ALA A 65 -14.63 14.79 5.38
C ALA A 65 -14.76 16.31 5.22
N ILE A 66 -15.05 16.77 4.00
CA ILE A 66 -15.43 18.16 3.76
C ILE A 66 -16.90 18.33 4.11
N LYS A 67 -17.21 19.35 4.92
CA LYS A 67 -18.58 19.69 5.31
C LYS A 67 -19.30 20.40 4.17
N ARG A 68 -20.58 20.07 4.04
CA ARG A 68 -21.46 20.48 2.96
C ARG A 68 -22.70 21.20 3.51
N ASN A 69 -23.34 21.98 2.65
CA ASN A 69 -24.63 22.59 2.95
C ASN A 69 -25.76 21.55 2.81
N GLU A 70 -27.00 21.96 3.03
CA GLU A 70 -28.17 21.07 2.95
C GLU A 70 -28.43 20.50 1.55
N ARG A 71 -27.84 21.10 0.52
CA ARG A 71 -27.90 20.65 -0.87
C ARG A 71 -26.69 19.80 -1.28
N GLU A 72 -25.85 19.37 -0.32
CA GLU A 72 -24.61 18.63 -0.55
C GLU A 72 -23.54 19.44 -1.34
N GLU A 73 -23.63 20.77 -1.35
CA GLU A 73 -22.64 21.65 -1.97
C GLU A 73 -21.58 22.11 -0.95
N LEU A 74 -20.44 22.61 -1.43
CA LEU A 74 -19.37 23.12 -0.57
C LEU A 74 -19.79 24.39 0.18
N GLY A 75 -19.20 24.62 1.36
CA GLY A 75 -19.41 25.86 2.14
C GLY A 75 -20.47 25.77 3.24
N GLY A 76 -20.88 24.55 3.62
CA GLY A 76 -21.74 24.32 4.79
C GLY A 76 -20.99 23.74 5.98
N ASP A 77 -21.74 23.27 6.98
CA ASP A 77 -21.25 22.80 8.27
C ASP A 77 -21.66 21.35 8.61
N LYS A 78 -22.39 20.67 7.72
CA LYS A 78 -22.91 19.31 7.92
C LYS A 78 -22.05 18.26 7.20
N LEU A 79 -21.97 17.06 7.77
CA LEU A 79 -21.39 15.90 7.06
C LEU A 79 -22.38 15.37 6.03
N THR A 80 -21.86 14.83 4.93
CA THR A 80 -22.70 14.19 3.91
C THR A 80 -23.47 13.01 4.50
N TRP A 81 -24.71 12.82 4.08
CA TRP A 81 -25.54 11.70 4.54
C TRP A 81 -24.96 10.32 4.18
N LYS A 82 -24.03 10.28 3.21
CA LYS A 82 -23.32 9.05 2.82
C LYS A 82 -22.41 8.49 3.92
N ILE A 83 -22.06 9.30 4.94
CA ILE A 83 -21.21 8.86 6.05
C ILE A 83 -22.08 8.30 7.17
N ASN A 84 -21.97 7.00 7.41
CA ASN A 84 -22.59 6.36 8.57
C ASN A 84 -21.83 6.72 9.85
N GLN A 85 -22.37 7.63 10.66
CA GLN A 85 -21.74 8.07 11.92
C GLN A 85 -21.68 6.98 13.00
N ARG A 86 -22.27 5.81 12.79
CA ARG A 86 -22.08 4.64 13.69
C ARG A 86 -20.75 3.95 13.46
N ASP A 87 -20.28 3.93 12.21
CA ASP A 87 -19.02 3.28 11.85
C ASP A 87 -17.84 4.27 11.81
N TRP A 88 -18.15 5.57 11.81
CA TRP A 88 -17.20 6.67 11.72
C TRP A 88 -17.34 7.61 12.91
N THR A 89 -16.35 7.62 13.80
CA THR A 89 -16.33 8.47 15.00
C THR A 89 -15.64 9.79 14.68
N LYS A 90 -16.30 10.92 14.90
CA LYS A 90 -15.69 12.23 14.72
C LYS A 90 -14.67 12.51 15.82
N VAL A 91 -13.39 12.66 15.46
CA VAL A 91 -12.27 12.90 16.39
C VAL A 91 -11.74 14.33 16.34
N PHE A 92 -11.99 15.04 15.23
CA PHE A 92 -11.64 16.45 15.09
C PHE A 92 -12.62 17.17 14.16
N GLU A 93 -12.83 18.46 14.38
CA GLU A 93 -13.79 19.25 13.63
C GLU A 93 -13.39 20.72 13.53
N THR A 94 -13.59 21.29 12.35
CA THR A 94 -13.54 22.74 12.08
C THR A 94 -14.86 23.19 11.47
N LYS A 95 -14.95 24.47 11.07
CA LYS A 95 -16.14 24.98 10.35
C LYS A 95 -16.39 24.24 9.03
N SER A 96 -15.34 23.88 8.29
CA SER A 96 -15.43 23.36 6.92
C SER A 96 -15.04 21.91 6.76
N VAL A 97 -14.40 21.29 7.75
CA VAL A 97 -13.85 19.92 7.66
C VAL A 97 -14.06 19.17 8.98
N ALA A 98 -14.17 17.85 8.90
CA ALA A 98 -14.06 16.96 10.05
C ALA A 98 -13.08 15.82 9.75
N VAL A 99 -12.40 15.33 10.79
CA VAL A 99 -11.63 14.08 10.74
C VAL A 99 -12.44 13.02 11.45
N LEU A 100 -12.69 11.93 10.75
CA LEU A 100 -13.45 10.79 11.24
C LEU A 100 -12.52 9.59 11.40
N GLU A 101 -12.52 8.96 12.55
CA GLU A 101 -11.83 7.70 12.82
C GLU A 101 -12.74 6.52 12.44
N ASN A 102 -12.16 5.57 11.71
CA ASN A 102 -12.81 4.36 11.26
C ASN A 102 -12.88 3.33 12.39
N THR A 103 -14.07 3.00 12.87
CA THR A 103 -14.26 2.01 13.93
C THR A 103 -14.03 0.56 13.46
N LYS A 104 -13.97 0.34 12.13
CA LYS A 104 -13.70 -0.95 11.49
C LYS A 104 -12.29 -1.03 10.90
N TYR A 105 -11.40 -0.11 11.26
CA TYR A 105 -10.01 -0.10 10.83
C TYR A 105 -9.31 -1.43 11.12
N LYS A 106 -8.43 -1.83 10.21
CA LYS A 106 -7.57 -2.99 10.33
C LYS A 106 -6.11 -2.57 10.29
N GLU A 107 -5.31 -3.17 11.17
CA GLU A 107 -3.88 -2.90 11.20
C GLU A 107 -3.22 -3.20 9.86
N ARG A 108 -2.12 -2.48 9.59
CA ARG A 108 -1.42 -2.58 8.31
C ARG A 108 -0.86 -3.98 8.09
N VAL A 109 -0.40 -4.61 9.17
CA VAL A 109 0.05 -5.99 9.17
C VAL A 109 -0.93 -6.82 9.97
N ARG A 110 -1.32 -7.97 9.43
CA ARG A 110 -2.27 -8.88 10.04
C ARG A 110 -1.87 -10.32 9.82
N ILE A 111 -2.28 -11.17 10.76
CA ILE A 111 -2.27 -12.61 10.58
C ILE A 111 -3.65 -13.00 10.04
N VAL A 112 -3.69 -13.71 8.92
CA VAL A 112 -4.92 -14.08 8.23
C VAL A 112 -4.94 -15.55 7.84
N ASP A 113 -6.12 -16.07 7.51
CA ASP A 113 -6.24 -17.35 6.77
C ASP A 113 -6.13 -17.16 5.26
N GLU A 114 -6.18 -18.28 4.52
CA GLU A 114 -6.17 -18.29 3.06
C GLU A 114 -7.28 -17.44 2.41
N ALA A 115 -8.42 -17.25 3.09
CA ALA A 115 -9.51 -16.41 2.61
C ALA A 115 -9.34 -14.92 2.99
N GLY A 116 -8.27 -14.55 3.71
CA GLY A 116 -7.98 -13.18 4.14
C GLY A 116 -8.75 -12.73 5.38
N ASN A 117 -9.32 -13.66 6.14
CA ASN A 117 -9.97 -13.34 7.42
C ASN A 117 -8.94 -13.27 8.54
N ASP A 118 -9.07 -12.26 9.41
CA ASP A 118 -8.17 -12.06 10.54
C ASP A 118 -8.18 -13.28 11.48
N LYS A 119 -6.99 -13.69 11.89
CA LYS A 119 -6.74 -14.74 12.89
C LYS A 119 -5.92 -14.20 14.05
N ASN A 120 -5.85 -14.98 15.12
CA ASN A 120 -5.05 -14.65 16.27
C ASN A 120 -3.55 -14.74 15.94
N GLY A 121 -2.78 -13.88 16.59
CA GLY A 121 -1.34 -13.71 16.40
C GLY A 121 -0.98 -12.25 16.50
N THR A 122 0.25 -11.96 16.92
CA THR A 122 0.76 -10.59 16.92
C THR A 122 1.67 -10.41 15.72
N ALA A 123 1.56 -9.25 15.08
CA ALA A 123 2.43 -8.86 14.00
C ALA A 123 2.66 -7.35 14.07
N GLU A 124 3.92 -6.95 14.10
CA GLU A 124 4.31 -5.56 14.33
C GLU A 124 5.38 -5.14 13.32
N ILE A 125 5.20 -3.95 12.73
CA ILE A 125 6.18 -3.35 11.84
C ILE A 125 7.31 -2.76 12.69
N VAL A 126 8.50 -3.35 12.61
CA VAL A 126 9.71 -2.89 13.30
C VAL A 126 10.35 -1.71 12.56
N SER A 127 10.31 -1.75 11.23
CA SER A 127 10.88 -0.71 10.36
C SER A 127 10.06 -0.62 9.09
N TYR A 128 9.70 0.60 8.71
CA TYR A 128 8.93 0.88 7.50
C TYR A 128 9.70 1.85 6.61
N GLY A 129 10.01 1.43 5.39
CA GLY A 129 10.66 2.27 4.39
C GLY A 129 10.24 1.89 2.97
N ASN A 130 10.55 2.76 2.01
CA ASN A 130 10.06 2.65 0.64
C ASN A 130 10.46 1.35 -0.06
N ASN A 131 11.69 0.87 0.19
CA ASN A 131 12.23 -0.35 -0.43
C ASN A 131 12.39 -1.50 0.56
N ARG A 132 12.05 -1.31 1.84
CA ARG A 132 12.26 -2.33 2.87
C ARG A 132 11.28 -2.18 4.03
N VAL A 133 10.58 -3.27 4.34
CA VAL A 133 9.65 -3.34 5.48
C VAL A 133 10.02 -4.56 6.31
N VAL A 134 10.24 -4.38 7.61
CA VAL A 134 10.62 -5.44 8.55
C VAL A 134 9.49 -5.63 9.55
N ILE A 135 9.04 -6.87 9.70
CA ILE A 135 7.87 -7.24 10.48
C ILE A 135 8.21 -8.39 11.41
N ASN A 136 7.99 -8.20 12.70
CA ASN A 136 8.04 -9.27 13.69
C ASN A 136 6.66 -9.89 13.85
N PHE A 137 6.60 -11.20 14.04
CA PHE A 137 5.37 -11.91 14.33
C PHE A 137 5.59 -13.04 15.34
N GLU A 138 4.55 -13.38 16.08
CA GLU A 138 4.53 -14.51 17.01
C GLU A 138 3.12 -15.02 17.27
N ASN A 139 3.03 -16.25 17.80
CA ASN A 139 1.78 -16.88 18.26
C ASN A 139 0.68 -16.95 17.18
N ILE A 140 1.06 -17.26 15.95
CA ILE A 140 0.14 -17.20 14.80
C ILE A 140 -0.78 -18.41 14.73
N ASP A 141 -2.09 -18.18 14.56
CA ASP A 141 -3.13 -19.20 14.34
C ASP A 141 -3.64 -19.20 12.87
N GLY A 142 -3.27 -18.17 12.11
CA GLY A 142 -3.45 -18.09 10.67
C GLY A 142 -2.34 -18.80 9.89
N ASP A 143 -2.54 -18.93 8.59
CA ASP A 143 -1.57 -19.52 7.66
C ASP A 143 -0.76 -18.46 6.89
N ARG A 144 -1.08 -17.17 7.08
CA ARG A 144 -0.48 -16.07 6.34
C ARG A 144 -0.22 -14.84 7.20
N LEU A 145 0.85 -14.14 6.84
CA LEU A 145 1.07 -12.75 7.21
C LEU A 145 0.74 -11.87 6.01
N LEU A 146 -0.19 -10.95 6.22
CA LEU A 146 -0.64 -9.98 5.23
C LEU A 146 -0.13 -8.60 5.59
N LEU A 147 0.46 -7.92 4.62
CA LEU A 147 0.84 -6.52 4.67
C LEU A 147 -0.06 -5.76 3.69
N ALA A 148 -0.87 -4.84 4.20
CA ALA A 148 -1.88 -4.05 3.48
C ALA A 148 -1.28 -2.96 2.57
N ASP A 149 -0.13 -3.26 1.97
CA ASP A 149 0.51 -2.46 0.92
C ASP A 149 0.37 -3.17 -0.42
N THR A 150 0.36 -2.40 -1.50
CA THR A 150 0.17 -2.93 -2.85
C THR A 150 1.31 -3.85 -3.27
N TYR A 151 0.98 -5.04 -3.79
CA TYR A 151 1.94 -5.91 -4.44
C TYR A 151 2.32 -5.41 -5.84
N TYR A 152 3.62 -5.39 -6.11
CA TYR A 152 4.20 -5.07 -7.42
C TYR A 152 5.38 -6.01 -7.71
N PRO A 153 5.60 -6.44 -8.96
CA PRO A 153 6.75 -7.28 -9.29
C PRO A 153 8.09 -6.63 -8.91
N GLY A 154 8.96 -7.40 -8.22
CA GLY A 154 10.26 -6.94 -7.73
C GLY A 154 10.36 -6.86 -6.21
N TRP A 155 9.25 -7.03 -5.49
CA TRP A 155 9.29 -7.32 -4.06
C TRP A 155 9.71 -8.77 -3.82
N HIS A 156 10.58 -8.97 -2.84
CA HIS A 156 11.02 -10.26 -2.32
C HIS A 156 10.69 -10.32 -0.83
N ALA A 157 10.37 -11.51 -0.32
CA ALA A 157 10.13 -11.71 1.10
C ALA A 157 11.13 -12.72 1.66
N MET A 158 11.57 -12.51 2.90
CA MET A 158 12.50 -13.40 3.57
C MET A 158 12.04 -13.66 5.01
N LEU A 159 12.16 -14.90 5.47
CA LEU A 159 11.99 -15.30 6.87
C LEU A 159 13.35 -15.72 7.44
N GLY A 160 13.89 -14.92 8.35
CA GLY A 160 15.21 -15.21 8.94
C GLY A 160 16.35 -15.34 7.91
N GLY A 161 16.21 -14.71 6.74
CA GLY A 161 17.19 -14.77 5.64
C GLY A 161 16.89 -15.83 4.56
N SER A 162 15.91 -16.71 4.76
CA SER A 162 15.45 -17.66 3.74
C SER A 162 14.31 -17.06 2.92
N GLU A 163 14.37 -17.20 1.59
CA GLU A 163 13.38 -16.62 0.68
C GLU A 163 12.00 -17.27 0.85
N LEU A 164 10.98 -16.42 0.90
CA LEU A 164 9.57 -16.80 0.89
C LEU A 164 8.92 -16.33 -0.41
N LYS A 165 8.03 -17.16 -0.95
CA LYS A 165 7.17 -16.75 -2.05
C LYS A 165 6.12 -15.75 -1.55
N ILE A 166 6.06 -14.58 -2.18
CA ILE A 166 4.94 -13.64 -2.01
C ILE A 166 3.75 -14.20 -2.78
N GLU A 167 2.63 -14.37 -2.10
CA GLU A 167 1.38 -14.83 -2.68
C GLU A 167 0.55 -13.62 -3.15
N ASP A 168 -0.09 -13.77 -4.31
CA ASP A 168 -0.83 -12.72 -5.02
C ASP A 168 -2.35 -12.96 -5.06
N ASP A 169 -2.84 -13.88 -4.21
CA ASP A 169 -4.24 -14.27 -4.12
C ASP A 169 -5.09 -13.27 -3.31
N ILE A 170 -4.55 -12.72 -2.22
CA ILE A 170 -5.22 -11.66 -1.44
C ILE A 170 -4.88 -10.29 -2.05
N ARG A 171 -5.42 -10.05 -3.24
CA ARG A 171 -5.23 -8.80 -3.98
C ARG A 171 -5.88 -7.62 -3.22
N PRO A 172 -5.29 -6.42 -3.26
CA PRO A 172 -4.05 -6.06 -3.94
C PRO A 172 -2.81 -6.17 -3.03
N PHE A 173 -2.94 -6.84 -1.88
CA PHE A 173 -1.98 -6.78 -0.79
C PHE A 173 -0.81 -7.74 -0.98
N ARG A 174 0.27 -7.52 -0.22
CA ARG A 174 1.39 -8.46 -0.12
C ARG A 174 1.08 -9.47 0.97
N SER A 175 1.23 -10.76 0.68
CA SER A 175 1.10 -11.79 1.70
C SER A 175 2.14 -12.89 1.54
N VAL A 176 2.50 -13.54 2.65
CA VAL A 176 3.37 -14.71 2.66
C VAL A 176 2.77 -15.80 3.54
N LYS A 177 2.95 -17.05 3.15
CA LYS A 177 2.56 -18.19 3.98
C LYS A 177 3.54 -18.38 5.13
N LEU A 178 3.00 -18.66 6.30
CA LEU A 178 3.76 -18.96 7.51
C LEU A 178 3.18 -20.20 8.19
N GLU A 179 4.02 -20.92 8.92
CA GLU A 179 3.59 -22.10 9.68
C GLU A 179 2.93 -21.69 10.99
N LYS A 180 1.79 -22.31 11.30
CA LYS A 180 1.05 -22.05 12.55
C LYS A 180 1.91 -22.29 13.78
N GLY A 181 1.72 -21.47 14.81
CA GLY A 181 2.45 -21.54 16.07
C GLY A 181 3.90 -21.06 16.01
N THR A 182 4.36 -20.57 14.85
CA THR A 182 5.73 -20.06 14.72
C THR A 182 5.84 -18.59 15.12
N LYS A 183 7.09 -18.15 15.25
CA LYS A 183 7.48 -16.76 15.44
C LYS A 183 8.70 -16.45 14.60
N GLY A 184 8.91 -15.18 14.27
CA GLY A 184 10.08 -14.77 13.53
C GLY A 184 9.97 -13.36 12.99
N THR A 185 10.82 -13.08 12.02
CA THR A 185 10.89 -11.79 11.35
C THR A 185 10.77 -11.99 9.85
N VAL A 186 9.71 -11.44 9.25
CA VAL A 186 9.56 -11.33 7.80
C VAL A 186 10.14 -9.99 7.35
N THR A 187 11.01 -10.03 6.36
CA THR A 187 11.51 -8.83 5.69
C THR A 187 11.00 -8.81 4.26
N PHE A 188 10.28 -7.75 3.88
CA PHE A 188 9.95 -7.44 2.49
C PHE A 188 10.99 -6.45 1.95
N GLU A 189 11.62 -6.76 0.82
CA GLU A 189 12.62 -5.92 0.19
C GLU A 189 12.35 -5.75 -1.30
N TYR A 190 12.45 -4.52 -1.79
CA TYR A 190 12.21 -4.19 -3.19
C TYR A 190 13.52 -4.18 -3.97
N TRP A 191 13.70 -5.19 -4.81
CA TRP A 191 14.86 -5.37 -5.66
C TRP A 191 14.45 -5.82 -7.07
N PRO A 192 14.03 -4.86 -7.93
CA PRO A 192 13.49 -5.19 -9.24
C PRO A 192 14.59 -5.54 -10.26
N LYS A 193 14.26 -6.43 -11.20
CA LYS A 193 15.17 -6.83 -12.30
C LYS A 193 15.64 -5.65 -13.16
N SER A 194 14.83 -4.60 -13.29
CA SER A 194 15.20 -3.38 -14.03
C SER A 194 16.40 -2.68 -13.40
N PHE A 195 16.47 -2.64 -12.07
CA PHE A 195 17.61 -2.08 -11.35
C PHE A 195 18.87 -2.93 -11.57
N GLU A 196 18.74 -4.27 -11.52
CA GLU A 196 19.87 -5.18 -11.82
C GLU A 196 20.41 -5.01 -13.25
N TYR A 197 19.52 -4.89 -14.24
CA TYR A 197 19.93 -4.64 -15.62
C TYR A 197 20.59 -3.27 -15.76
N GLY A 198 20.04 -2.24 -15.11
CA GLY A 198 20.63 -0.91 -15.07
C GLY A 198 22.05 -0.93 -14.52
N LEU A 199 22.29 -1.66 -13.42
CA LEU A 199 23.61 -1.80 -12.82
C LEU A 199 24.59 -2.53 -13.74
N LYS A 200 24.16 -3.61 -14.41
CA LYS A 200 24.98 -4.34 -15.40
C LYS A 200 25.36 -3.46 -16.58
N ILE A 201 24.40 -2.72 -17.14
CA ILE A 201 24.63 -1.79 -18.25
C ILE A 201 25.62 -0.70 -17.82
N ALA A 202 25.41 -0.08 -16.65
CA ALA A 202 26.30 0.95 -16.12
C ALA A 202 27.74 0.43 -15.95
N GLY A 203 27.90 -0.78 -15.43
CA GLY A 203 29.21 -1.44 -15.29
C GLY A 203 29.92 -1.66 -16.64
N VAL A 204 29.19 -2.16 -17.65
CA VAL A 204 29.73 -2.36 -19.01
C VAL A 204 30.09 -1.01 -19.64
N SER A 205 29.23 0.00 -19.53
CA SER A 205 29.51 1.34 -20.04
C SER A 205 30.75 1.96 -19.40
N LEU A 206 30.90 1.83 -18.08
CA LEU A 206 32.09 2.31 -17.36
C LEU A 206 33.36 1.58 -17.82
N ALA A 207 33.31 0.26 -17.98
CA ALA A 207 34.45 -0.52 -18.47
C ALA A 207 34.87 -0.09 -19.88
N LEU A 208 33.91 0.08 -20.80
CA LEU A 208 34.19 0.58 -22.15
C LEU A 208 34.77 1.99 -22.13
N TRP A 209 34.23 2.88 -21.29
CA TRP A 209 34.75 4.23 -21.13
C TRP A 209 36.20 4.24 -20.68
N VAL A 210 36.55 3.45 -19.65
CA VAL A 210 37.93 3.31 -19.16
C VAL A 210 38.86 2.76 -20.24
N VAL A 211 38.43 1.77 -21.03
CA VAL A 211 39.24 1.21 -22.12
C VAL A 211 39.51 2.24 -23.21
N VAL A 212 38.48 2.97 -23.66
CA VAL A 212 38.60 3.99 -24.70
C VAL A 212 39.48 5.14 -24.23
N PHE A 213 39.22 5.69 -23.03
CA PHE A 213 40.02 6.78 -22.49
C PHE A 213 41.46 6.35 -22.20
N GLY A 214 41.67 5.13 -21.72
CA GLY A 214 43.01 4.56 -21.52
C GLY A 214 43.78 4.44 -22.84
N PHE A 215 43.12 4.04 -23.93
CA PHE A 215 43.73 3.99 -25.26
C PHE A 215 44.07 5.39 -25.78
N LEU A 216 43.15 6.35 -25.65
CA LEU A 216 43.38 7.74 -26.08
C LEU A 216 44.52 8.41 -25.29
N ALA A 217 44.59 8.20 -23.98
CA ALA A 217 45.65 8.75 -23.13
C ALA A 217 47.03 8.17 -23.47
N ARG A 218 47.11 6.88 -23.86
CA ARG A 218 48.35 6.26 -24.35
C ARG A 218 48.80 6.81 -25.69
N ARG A 219 47.87 7.25 -26.55
CA ARG A 219 48.18 7.79 -27.87
C ARG A 219 48.72 9.24 -27.84
N GLN A 220 48.47 9.97 -26.75
CA GLN A 220 48.94 11.35 -26.55
C GLN A 220 50.32 11.44 -25.87
N ARG A 221 50.85 10.32 -25.36
CA ARG A 221 52.22 10.19 -24.86
C ARG A 221 53.13 9.65 -25.96
#